data_AF-A0A382UD30-F1
#
_entry.id   AF-A0A382UD30-F1
#
_cell.length_a   1.000
_cell.length_b   1.000
_cell.length_c   1.000
_cell.angle_alpha   90.00
_cell.angle_beta   90.00
_cell.angle_gamma   90.00
#
_symmetry.space_group_name_H-M   'P 1'
#
loop_
_entity.id
_entity.type
_entity.pdbx_description
1 polymer ?
#
loop_
_entity_poly.entity_id
_entity_poly.type
_entity_poly.pdbx_seq_one_letter_code
_entity_poly.pdbx_strand_id
1 'polypeptide(L)'
;MKYFRTFPTVEYDLQKDNIVEKITDVFRRVVVREDLNNYINTFSKLTLNSSERPELVSNKIYGDVDLHWVVMFMNGVIDPYHDWVMDQVTFENYVNKKYPNNHILLDSNHFTVTDYGNATGDTGERTFIEGETIVE
;
A
#
# COMPACT_ATOMS: atom_id res chain seq x y z
N MET A 1 -19.54 -1.66 4.68
CA MET A 1 -18.66 -0.62 5.25
C MET A 1 -19.48 0.38 6.05
N LYS A 2 -19.36 0.33 7.38
CA LYS A 2 -20.09 1.22 8.30
C LYS A 2 -19.62 2.68 8.27
N TYR A 3 -18.38 2.91 7.85
CA TYR A 3 -17.74 4.23 7.76
C TYR A 3 -18.57 5.26 6.97
N PHE A 4 -18.90 4.95 5.72
CA PHE A 4 -19.61 5.87 4.81
C PHE A 4 -21.08 6.13 5.18
N ARG A 5 -21.65 5.40 6.15
CA ARG A 5 -23.02 5.65 6.61
C ARG A 5 -23.18 6.97 7.35
N THR A 6 -22.09 7.50 7.88
CA THR A 6 -22.08 8.78 8.63
C THR A 6 -21.98 10.00 7.72
N PHE A 7 -21.66 9.78 6.44
CA PHE A 7 -21.49 10.86 5.49
C PHE A 7 -22.87 11.35 5.03
N PRO A 8 -23.02 12.67 4.80
CA PRO A 8 -24.25 13.19 4.23
C PRO A 8 -24.40 12.71 2.79
N THR A 9 -25.64 12.69 2.31
CA THR A 9 -25.94 12.43 0.91
C THR A 9 -26.12 13.74 0.14
N VAL A 10 -25.69 13.76 -1.11
CA VAL A 10 -25.89 14.87 -2.04
C VAL A 10 -26.69 14.38 -3.23
N GLU A 11 -27.50 15.25 -3.80
CA GLU A 11 -28.17 14.99 -5.08
C GLU A 11 -27.21 15.36 -6.20
N TYR A 12 -26.88 14.39 -7.05
CA TYR A 12 -25.95 14.57 -8.14
C TYR A 12 -26.40 13.80 -9.38
N ASP A 13 -26.20 14.38 -10.55
CA ASP A 13 -26.46 13.76 -11.84
C ASP A 13 -25.15 13.11 -12.36
N LEU A 14 -25.13 11.78 -12.37
CA LEU A 14 -23.97 10.98 -12.79
C LEU A 14 -23.82 10.89 -14.31
N GLN A 15 -24.93 10.90 -15.06
CA GLN A 15 -24.98 10.55 -16.48
C GLN A 15 -25.31 11.75 -17.40
N LYS A 16 -25.53 12.95 -16.82
CA LYS A 16 -25.89 14.20 -17.53
C LYS A 16 -27.21 14.10 -18.30
N ASP A 17 -28.09 13.25 -17.82
CA ASP A 17 -29.42 12.95 -18.34
C ASP A 17 -30.54 13.65 -17.54
N ASN A 18 -30.17 14.60 -16.66
CA ASN A 18 -31.05 15.35 -15.75
C ASN A 18 -31.78 14.48 -14.73
N ILE A 19 -31.31 13.24 -14.51
CA ILE A 19 -31.82 12.36 -13.48
C ILE A 19 -30.90 12.52 -12.26
N VAL A 20 -31.41 13.20 -11.24
CA VAL A 20 -30.69 13.38 -9.96
C VAL A 20 -30.85 12.14 -9.09
N GLU A 21 -29.71 11.57 -8.68
CA GLU A 21 -29.64 10.47 -7.74
C GLU A 21 -29.05 10.92 -6.41
N LYS A 22 -29.50 10.30 -5.31
CA LYS A 22 -28.92 10.53 -3.97
C LYS A 22 -27.68 9.67 -3.80
N ILE A 23 -26.52 10.31 -3.88
CA ILE A 23 -25.22 9.65 -3.69
C ILE A 23 -24.61 10.05 -2.35
N THR A 24 -23.69 9.23 -1.84
CA THR A 24 -22.93 9.57 -0.62
C THR A 24 -21.86 10.61 -0.95
N ASP A 25 -21.76 11.67 -0.15
CA ASP A 25 -20.75 12.72 -0.31
C ASP A 25 -19.35 12.21 0.03
N VAL A 26 -18.55 11.82 -0.97
CA VAL A 26 -17.16 11.38 -0.76
C VAL A 26 -16.13 12.50 -0.87
N PHE A 27 -16.55 13.74 -1.16
CA PHE A 27 -15.63 14.87 -1.31
C PHE A 27 -15.18 15.45 0.04
N ARG A 28 -15.80 14.99 1.13
CA ARG A 28 -15.42 15.38 2.49
C ARG A 28 -14.23 14.57 2.96
N ARG A 29 -13.11 15.26 3.19
CA ARG A 29 -11.92 14.65 3.80
C ARG A 29 -12.09 14.58 5.32
N VAL A 30 -12.04 13.37 5.88
CA VAL A 30 -11.94 13.15 7.32
C VAL A 30 -10.47 13.08 7.68
N VAL A 31 -10.01 13.98 8.56
CA VAL A 31 -8.62 14.04 9.01
C VAL A 31 -8.62 14.10 10.54
N VAL A 32 -7.71 13.35 11.16
CA VAL A 32 -7.42 13.49 12.60
C VAL A 32 -6.77 14.85 12.81
N ARG A 33 -7.32 15.67 13.70
CA ARG A 33 -6.73 16.98 14.03
C ARG A 33 -5.31 16.79 14.54
N GLU A 34 -4.36 17.55 14.00
CA GLU A 34 -2.94 17.46 14.40
C GLU A 34 -2.73 17.68 15.90
N ASP A 35 -3.55 18.55 16.50
CA ASP A 35 -3.53 18.79 17.95
C ASP A 35 -3.71 17.50 18.76
N LEU A 36 -4.56 16.57 18.29
CA LEU A 36 -4.80 15.30 18.97
C LEU A 36 -3.60 14.36 18.91
N ASN A 37 -2.78 14.43 17.85
CA ASN A 37 -1.59 13.58 17.75
C ASN A 37 -0.58 13.88 18.87
N ASN A 38 -0.51 15.13 19.34
CA ASN A 38 0.36 15.53 20.45
C ASN A 38 -0.16 15.05 21.82
N TYR A 39 -1.46 14.74 21.94
CA TYR A 39 -2.06 14.25 23.18
C TYR A 39 -2.17 12.71 23.23
N ILE A 40 -2.19 12.04 22.07
CA ILE A 40 -2.25 10.57 21.98
C ILE A 40 -0.83 10.02 22.20
N ASN A 41 -0.41 9.97 23.47
CA ASN A 41 0.92 9.46 23.86
C ASN A 41 0.99 7.92 23.98
N THR A 42 -0.10 7.20 23.71
CA THR A 42 -0.19 5.76 23.93
C THR A 42 -0.47 5.02 22.62
N PHE A 43 0.58 4.83 21.82
CA PHE A 43 0.55 3.90 20.69
C PHE A 43 1.10 2.54 21.12
N SER A 44 0.35 1.47 20.83
CA SER A 44 0.88 0.11 20.90
C SER A 44 1.43 -0.27 19.53
N LYS A 45 2.69 -0.70 19.47
CA LYS A 45 3.30 -1.19 18.24
C LYS A 45 2.91 -2.65 18.04
N LEU A 46 2.45 -2.99 16.84
CA LEU A 46 2.13 -4.35 16.44
C LEU A 46 2.93 -4.69 15.19
N THR A 47 3.63 -5.84 15.21
CA THR A 47 4.25 -6.40 14.02
C THR A 47 3.20 -7.12 13.20
N LEU A 48 3.08 -6.72 11.92
CA LEU A 48 2.16 -7.33 10.98
C LEU A 48 2.83 -8.44 10.18
N ASN A 49 2.08 -9.47 9.83
CA ASN A 49 2.51 -10.48 8.88
C ASN A 49 2.16 -10.05 7.45
N SER A 50 2.90 -10.55 6.46
CA SER A 50 2.81 -10.14 5.05
C SER A 50 1.43 -10.33 4.39
N SER A 51 0.53 -11.10 5.00
CA SER A 51 -0.82 -11.36 4.48
C SER A 51 -1.95 -10.76 5.33
N GLU A 52 -1.64 -9.92 6.32
CA GLU A 52 -2.66 -9.32 7.18
C GLU A 52 -3.31 -8.11 6.51
N ARG A 53 -4.62 -8.20 6.23
CA ARG A 53 -5.41 -7.07 5.76
C ARG A 53 -5.74 -6.10 6.91
N PRO A 54 -5.93 -4.80 6.64
CA PRO A 54 -6.35 -3.82 7.66
C PRO A 54 -7.59 -4.24 8.46
N GLU A 55 -8.55 -4.90 7.81
CA GLU A 55 -9.76 -5.46 8.44
C GLU A 55 -9.45 -6.53 9.47
N LEU A 56 -8.49 -7.42 9.18
CA LEU A 56 -8.06 -8.47 10.10
C LEU A 56 -7.30 -7.89 11.29
N VAL A 57 -6.45 -6.89 11.03
CA VAL A 57 -5.72 -6.16 12.07
C VAL A 57 -6.68 -5.44 13.01
N SER A 58 -7.69 -4.77 12.46
CA SER A 58 -8.75 -4.12 13.25
C SER A 58 -9.53 -5.12 14.09
N ASN A 59 -9.88 -6.29 13.53
CA ASN A 59 -10.54 -7.33 14.31
C ASN A 59 -9.67 -7.86 15.46
N LYS A 60 -8.36 -8.00 15.25
CA LYS A 60 -7.41 -8.46 16.26
C LYS A 60 -7.21 -7.46 17.40
N ILE A 61 -7.21 -6.16 17.10
CA ILE A 61 -6.97 -5.10 18.08
C ILE A 61 -8.26 -4.64 18.76
N TYR A 62 -9.32 -4.42 17.98
CA TYR A 62 -10.57 -3.80 18.43
C TYR A 62 -11.75 -4.77 18.51
N GLY A 63 -11.63 -6.00 17.98
CA GLY A 63 -12.74 -6.95 17.91
C GLY A 63 -13.80 -6.59 16.86
N ASP A 64 -13.54 -5.59 16.01
CA ASP A 64 -14.45 -5.13 14.98
C ASP A 64 -13.69 -4.90 13.66
N VAL A 65 -14.13 -5.59 12.60
CA VAL A 65 -13.61 -5.44 11.23
C VAL A 65 -13.97 -4.09 10.59
N ASP A 66 -15.07 -3.45 11.05
CA ASP A 66 -15.56 -2.18 10.50
C ASP A 66 -14.70 -0.98 10.92
N LEU A 67 -13.77 -1.15 11.87
CA LEU A 67 -12.89 -0.09 12.37
C LEU A 67 -11.52 -0.04 11.65
N HIS A 68 -11.36 -0.75 10.53
CA HIS A 68 -10.12 -0.77 9.75
C HIS A 68 -9.66 0.63 9.30
N TRP A 69 -10.61 1.53 9.00
CA TRP A 69 -10.30 2.90 8.61
C TRP A 69 -9.56 3.66 9.71
N VAL A 70 -9.84 3.39 11.00
CA VAL A 70 -9.13 4.01 12.12
C VAL A 70 -7.65 3.61 12.08
N VAL A 71 -7.37 2.33 11.88
CA VAL A 71 -5.98 1.83 11.76
C VAL A 71 -5.26 2.51 10.60
N MET A 72 -5.93 2.67 9.45
CA MET A 72 -5.36 3.34 8.28
C MET A 72 -5.05 4.81 8.57
N PHE A 73 -6.01 5.58 9.11
CA PHE A 73 -5.81 7.01 9.38
C PHE A 73 -4.71 7.26 10.42
N MET A 74 -4.61 6.43 11.46
CA MET A 74 -3.57 6.59 12.48
C MET A 74 -2.17 6.29 11.95
N ASN A 75 -2.05 5.44 10.91
CA ASN A 75 -0.78 5.14 10.24
C ASN A 75 -0.51 6.02 9.01
N GLY A 76 -1.39 6.98 8.69
CA GLY A 76 -1.23 7.84 7.52
C GLY A 76 -1.36 7.12 6.18
N VAL A 77 -2.01 5.96 6.14
CA VAL A 77 -2.22 5.15 4.93
C VAL A 77 -3.31 5.83 4.09
N ILE A 78 -2.97 6.24 2.85
CA ILE A 78 -3.91 6.89 1.94
C ILE A 78 -4.46 5.88 0.94
N ASP A 79 -3.59 5.03 0.39
CA ASP A 79 -3.95 3.97 -0.54
C ASP A 79 -3.78 2.59 0.13
N PRO A 80 -4.86 1.95 0.59
CA PRO A 80 -4.79 0.64 1.23
C PRO A 80 -4.20 -0.47 0.35
N TYR A 81 -4.19 -0.31 -0.98
CA TYR A 81 -3.70 -1.35 -1.89
C TYR A 81 -2.18 -1.30 -2.09
N HIS A 82 -1.56 -0.13 -1.91
CA HIS A 82 -0.14 0.06 -2.18
C HIS A 82 0.66 0.48 -0.94
N ASP A 83 0.04 1.22 -0.02
CA ASP A 83 0.70 1.70 1.20
C ASP A 83 0.62 0.67 2.34
N TRP A 84 -0.21 -0.37 2.18
CA TRP A 84 -0.33 -1.45 3.15
C TRP A 84 0.68 -2.57 2.89
N VAL A 85 0.88 -3.42 3.90
CA VAL A 85 1.73 -4.61 3.77
C VAL A 85 1.18 -5.50 2.66
N MET A 86 2.07 -5.91 1.74
CA MET A 86 1.76 -6.84 0.67
C MET A 86 2.44 -8.18 0.93
N ASP A 87 1.85 -9.24 0.39
CA ASP A 87 2.55 -10.52 0.38
C ASP A 87 3.71 -10.47 -0.62
N GLN A 88 4.64 -11.42 -0.48
CA GLN A 88 5.83 -11.46 -1.31
C GLN A 88 5.49 -11.55 -2.81
N VAL A 89 4.52 -12.39 -3.16
CA VAL A 89 4.12 -12.61 -4.56
C VAL A 89 3.48 -11.35 -5.18
N THR A 90 2.58 -10.67 -4.46
CA THR A 90 1.99 -9.41 -4.95
C THR A 90 3.03 -8.32 -5.03
N PHE A 91 3.98 -8.28 -4.09
CA PHE A 91 5.09 -7.32 -4.14
C PHE A 91 5.98 -7.55 -5.36
N GLU A 92 6.42 -8.78 -5.61
CA GLU A 92 7.21 -9.13 -6.81
C GLU A 92 6.47 -8.75 -8.10
N ASN A 93 5.18 -9.07 -8.19
CA ASN A 93 4.34 -8.67 -9.32
C ASN A 93 4.20 -7.15 -9.46
N TYR A 94 4.06 -6.42 -8.34
CA TYR A 94 3.99 -4.97 -8.32
C TYR A 94 5.29 -4.35 -8.84
N VAL A 95 6.45 -4.85 -8.39
CA VAL A 95 7.76 -4.40 -8.84
C VAL A 95 7.95 -4.70 -10.33
N ASN A 96 7.67 -5.93 -10.79
CA ASN A 96 7.75 -6.32 -12.19
C ASN A 96 6.89 -5.45 -13.11
N LYS A 97 5.67 -5.12 -12.66
CA LYS A 97 4.75 -4.24 -13.39
C LYS A 97 5.22 -2.79 -13.41
N LYS A 98 5.79 -2.30 -12.32
CA LYS A 98 6.23 -0.90 -12.19
C LYS A 98 7.55 -0.64 -12.93
N TYR A 99 8.45 -1.63 -12.94
CA TYR A 99 9.76 -1.57 -13.57
C TYR A 99 9.92 -2.68 -14.60
N PRO A 100 9.24 -2.58 -15.77
CA PRO A 100 9.40 -3.54 -16.83
C PRO A 100 10.85 -3.50 -17.34
N ASN A 101 11.47 -4.68 -17.40
CA ASN A 101 12.75 -4.97 -18.05
C ASN A 101 14.05 -4.47 -17.40
N ASN A 102 14.08 -3.87 -16.20
CA ASN A 102 15.32 -3.61 -15.46
C ASN A 102 15.04 -3.19 -14.01
N HIS A 103 15.21 -4.09 -13.05
CA HIS A 103 15.36 -3.70 -11.65
C HIS A 103 16.31 -4.66 -10.94
N ILE A 104 17.22 -4.08 -10.16
CA ILE A 104 18.11 -4.81 -9.25
C ILE A 104 17.46 -4.67 -7.87
N LEU A 105 17.05 -5.79 -7.28
CA LEU A 105 16.63 -5.82 -5.88
C LEU A 105 17.90 -5.83 -5.02
N LEU A 106 18.25 -4.68 -4.46
CA LEU A 106 19.32 -4.58 -3.47
C LEU A 106 18.73 -4.91 -2.10
N ASP A 107 18.72 -6.19 -1.71
CA ASP A 107 18.64 -6.51 -0.29
C ASP A 107 20.04 -6.25 0.29
N SER A 108 20.12 -5.34 1.26
CA SER A 108 21.32 -5.03 2.03
C SER A 108 22.03 -6.25 2.64
N ASN A 109 21.38 -7.43 2.67
CA ASN A 109 21.95 -8.69 3.13
C ASN A 109 21.86 -9.87 2.13
N HIS A 110 21.29 -9.72 0.93
CA HIS A 110 21.11 -10.84 0.00
C HIS A 110 21.11 -10.42 -1.48
N PHE A 111 22.17 -10.75 -2.21
CA PHE A 111 22.26 -10.54 -3.65
C PHE A 111 21.93 -11.84 -4.38
N THR A 112 20.79 -11.91 -5.06
CA THR A 112 20.48 -12.98 -6.00
C THR A 112 20.15 -12.37 -7.37
N VAL A 113 21.04 -12.58 -8.34
CA VAL A 113 20.79 -12.27 -9.74
C VAL A 113 19.84 -13.31 -10.29
N THR A 114 18.62 -12.91 -10.64
CA THR A 114 17.70 -13.77 -11.39
C THR A 114 17.89 -13.50 -12.88
N ASP A 115 18.66 -14.40 -13.50
CA ASP A 115 18.87 -14.66 -14.94
C ASP A 115 18.76 -13.49 -15.93
N TYR A 116 19.90 -13.16 -16.54
CA TYR A 116 19.97 -12.41 -17.79
C TYR A 116 19.51 -13.31 -18.94
N GLY A 117 18.57 -12.83 -19.76
CA GLY A 117 18.13 -13.52 -20.96
C GLY A 117 19.33 -13.93 -21.83
N ASN A 118 19.48 -15.24 -22.04
CA ASN A 118 20.35 -15.89 -23.03
C ASN A 118 21.71 -15.20 -23.30
N ALA A 119 22.55 -15.04 -22.28
CA ALA A 119 23.98 -14.85 -22.52
C ALA A 119 24.65 -16.23 -22.60
N THR A 120 24.82 -16.70 -23.84
CA THR A 120 25.65 -17.87 -24.12
C THR A 120 27.10 -17.50 -23.77
N GLY A 121 27.64 -18.06 -22.70
CA GLY A 121 29.08 -18.04 -22.46
C GLY A 121 29.49 -17.46 -21.11
N ASP A 122 30.06 -18.36 -20.34
CA ASP A 122 31.02 -18.14 -19.26
C ASP A 122 30.48 -17.99 -17.84
N THR A 123 30.78 -19.04 -17.07
CA THR A 123 30.48 -19.27 -15.67
C THR A 123 31.39 -18.39 -14.79
N GLY A 124 31.25 -17.08 -14.91
CA GLY A 124 31.96 -16.11 -14.07
C GLY A 124 30.97 -15.35 -13.22
N GLU A 125 30.97 -15.58 -11.91
CA GLU A 125 30.30 -14.69 -10.95
C GLU A 125 30.84 -13.27 -11.16
N ARG A 126 30.01 -12.36 -11.69
CA ARG A 126 30.34 -10.94 -11.80
C ARG A 126 29.79 -10.21 -10.59
N THR A 127 30.68 -9.83 -9.69
CA THR A 127 30.37 -8.91 -8.59
C THR A 127 30.47 -7.48 -9.10
N PHE A 128 29.34 -6.79 -9.21
CA PHE A 128 29.32 -5.35 -9.55
C PHE A 128 29.49 -4.53 -8.27
N ILE A 129 30.32 -3.49 -8.31
CA ILE A 129 30.50 -2.54 -7.21
C ILE A 129 29.64 -1.30 -7.47
N GLU A 130 29.08 -0.73 -6.42
CA GLU A 130 28.22 0.47 -6.44
C GLU A 130 28.88 1.62 -7.23
N GLY A 131 28.28 1.99 -8.37
CA GLY A 131 28.75 3.07 -9.24
C GLY A 131 29.17 2.67 -10.66
N GLU A 132 29.21 1.39 -11.01
CA GLU A 132 29.46 0.99 -12.40
C GLU A 132 28.25 1.27 -13.29
N THR A 133 28.48 2.00 -14.39
CA THR A 133 27.50 2.16 -15.47
C THR A 133 27.72 1.02 -16.46
N ILE A 134 26.75 0.11 -16.55
CA ILE A 134 26.76 -0.95 -17.55
C ILE A 134 26.41 -0.30 -18.90
N VAL A 135 27.40 -0.22 -19.79
CA VAL A 135 27.19 0.13 -21.20
C VAL A 135 27.13 -1.20 -21.97
N GLU A 136 26.09 -1.35 -22.79
CA GLU A 136 25.63 -2.56 -23.51
C GLU A 136 26.67 -3.66 -23.78
#